data_AF-A0A813YXT9-F1
#
_entry.id   AF-A0A813YXT9-F1
#
_cell.length_a   1.000
_cell.length_b   1.000
_cell.length_c   1.000
_cell.angle_alpha   90.00
_cell.angle_beta   90.00
_cell.angle_gamma   90.00
#
_symmetry.space_group_name_H-M   'P 1'
#
loop_
_entity.id
_entity.type
_entity.pdbx_description
1 polymer ?
#
loop_
_entity_poly.entity_id
_entity_poly.type
_entity_poly.pdbx_seq_one_letter_code
_entity_poly.pdbx_strand_id
1 'polypeptide(L)'
;MSHPTSSTVHSFNEGDHHTHSFIPRRERTLSQCERTLKSPTYEGVIHEFCREKGYGHIQPYDNSNELIFAHVSDIEDDYVPKKGDTVSFKKMLMPPKNEKVMAVHIKLLRLAEGVKHESWEEAVEHDIEHRRPSRSNSVQFPNDQPDHVQHSVSHAN
;
A
#
# COMPACT_ATOMS: atom_id res chain seq x y z
N MET A 1 39.72 15.93 1.44
CA MET A 1 38.56 15.21 0.85
C MET A 1 37.72 14.75 2.02
N SER A 2 36.65 15.47 2.32
CA SER A 2 35.81 15.20 3.48
C SER A 2 34.36 15.38 3.05
N HIS A 3 33.63 14.27 2.95
CA HIS A 3 32.25 14.21 2.50
C HIS A 3 31.32 14.90 3.51
N PRO A 4 30.29 15.64 3.07
CA PRO A 4 29.20 16.06 3.96
C PRO A 4 28.21 14.89 4.13
N THR A 5 28.00 14.47 5.38
CA THR A 5 26.95 13.51 5.74
C THR A 5 25.58 14.17 5.69
N SER A 6 24.74 13.66 4.81
CA SER A 6 23.32 13.98 4.64
C SER A 6 22.53 13.76 5.94
N SER A 7 21.69 14.73 6.32
CA SER A 7 20.48 14.54 7.12
C SER A 7 19.61 15.80 7.04
N THR A 8 18.99 16.03 5.88
CA THR A 8 17.85 16.94 5.78
C THR A 8 16.64 16.22 6.37
N VAL A 9 16.35 16.51 7.64
CA VAL A 9 15.09 16.15 8.27
C VAL A 9 13.98 16.99 7.64
N HIS A 10 13.16 16.36 6.79
CA HIS A 10 11.92 16.98 6.34
C HIS A 10 10.93 16.97 7.51
N SER A 11 10.72 18.14 8.13
CA SER A 11 9.58 18.40 9.00
C SER A 11 8.30 18.10 8.22
N PHE A 12 7.55 17.10 8.65
CA PHE A 12 6.18 16.87 8.20
C PHE A 12 5.20 17.32 9.27
N ASN A 13 4.17 18.00 8.76
CA ASN A 13 3.27 18.95 9.40
C ASN A 13 2.39 18.31 10.49
N GLU A 14 2.22 19.01 11.61
CA GLU A 14 1.18 18.74 12.61
C GLU A 14 -0.19 19.04 12.01
N GLY A 15 -1.04 18.02 11.88
CA GLY A 15 -2.41 18.19 11.39
C GLY A 15 -3.07 16.87 11.01
N ASP A 16 -3.93 16.41 11.92
CA ASP A 16 -5.18 15.70 11.64
C ASP A 16 -5.26 14.17 11.88
N HIS A 17 -6.35 13.82 12.58
CA HIS A 17 -6.96 12.51 12.85
C HIS A 17 -6.37 11.57 13.93
N HIS A 18 -7.11 11.51 15.05
CA HIS A 18 -6.96 10.63 16.22
C HIS A 18 -7.23 9.13 15.96
N THR A 19 -6.67 8.52 14.90
CA THR A 19 -6.77 7.07 14.64
C THR A 19 -5.43 6.32 14.74
N HIS A 20 -4.31 7.03 14.94
CA HIS A 20 -2.97 6.45 14.87
C HIS A 20 -2.39 6.02 16.23
N SER A 21 -2.99 5.01 16.86
CA SER A 21 -2.31 4.28 17.97
C SER A 21 -1.29 3.24 17.47
N PHE A 22 -1.12 3.12 16.15
CA PHE A 22 -0.26 2.12 15.51
C PHE A 22 0.77 2.81 14.62
N ILE A 23 2.05 2.66 14.97
CA ILE A 23 3.19 3.21 14.22
C ILE A 23 3.45 2.31 13.00
N PRO A 24 3.22 2.79 11.76
CA PRO A 24 3.54 2.06 10.54
C PRO A 24 5.05 1.79 10.44
N ARG A 25 5.46 0.78 9.65
CA ARG A 25 6.89 0.42 9.45
C ARG A 25 7.83 1.62 9.22
N ARG A 26 7.39 2.60 8.42
CA ARG A 26 8.16 3.82 8.06
C ARG A 26 8.40 4.81 9.21
N GLU A 27 7.59 4.76 10.27
CA GLU A 27 7.67 5.67 11.41
C GLU A 27 8.39 5.04 12.61
N ARG A 28 8.97 3.85 12.45
CA ARG A 28 9.76 3.18 13.50
C ARG A 28 11.13 3.80 13.64
N THR A 29 11.57 3.92 14.89
CA THR A 29 12.93 4.37 15.22
C THR A 29 13.96 3.30 14.85
N LEU A 30 15.20 3.72 14.52
CA LEU A 30 16.29 2.81 14.19
C LEU A 30 16.54 1.76 15.29
N SER A 31 16.44 2.16 16.55
CA SER A 31 16.63 1.25 17.70
C SER A 31 15.52 0.20 17.81
N GLN A 32 14.27 0.54 17.45
CA GLN A 32 13.18 -0.43 17.38
C GLN A 32 13.42 -1.45 16.27
N CYS A 33 13.77 -0.99 15.06
CA CYS A 33 14.11 -1.86 13.95
C CYS A 33 15.26 -2.81 14.29
N GLU A 34 16.35 -2.31 14.89
CA GLU A 34 17.50 -3.14 15.26
C GLU A 34 17.15 -4.19 16.32
N ARG A 35 16.39 -3.81 17.36
CA ARG A 35 15.93 -4.76 18.38
C ARG A 35 15.06 -5.85 17.78
N THR A 36 14.12 -5.46 16.92
CA THR A 36 13.26 -6.41 16.22
C THR A 36 14.08 -7.35 15.34
N LEU A 37 15.06 -6.86 14.57
CA LEU A 37 15.90 -7.71 13.73
C LEU A 37 16.63 -8.81 14.54
N LYS A 38 17.11 -8.46 15.74
CA LYS A 38 17.75 -9.40 16.68
C LYS A 38 16.76 -10.31 17.43
N SER A 39 15.46 -10.02 17.37
CA SER A 39 14.44 -10.82 18.07
C SER A 39 14.24 -12.17 17.39
N PRO A 40 13.85 -13.21 18.14
CA PRO A 40 13.54 -14.50 17.55
C PRO A 40 12.39 -14.40 16.55
N THR A 41 12.45 -15.26 15.54
CA THR A 41 11.37 -15.45 14.58
C THR A 41 10.36 -16.45 15.15
N TYR A 42 9.09 -16.14 15.01
CA TYR A 42 7.95 -16.97 15.40
C TYR A 42 7.17 -17.37 14.15
N GLU A 43 6.38 -18.42 14.28
CA GLU A 43 5.46 -18.88 13.25
C GLU A 43 4.02 -18.91 13.78
N GLY A 44 3.08 -18.75 12.86
CA GLY A 44 1.66 -18.78 13.17
C GLY A 44 0.80 -18.79 11.92
N VAL A 45 -0.50 -18.67 12.13
CA VAL A 45 -1.51 -18.67 11.06
C VAL A 45 -2.25 -17.35 11.06
N ILE A 46 -2.55 -16.82 9.88
CA ILE A 46 -3.45 -15.67 9.74
C ILE A 46 -4.85 -16.09 10.22
N HIS A 47 -5.31 -15.44 11.29
CA HIS A 47 -6.65 -15.64 11.83
C HIS A 47 -7.68 -14.84 11.02
N GLU A 48 -7.38 -13.57 10.80
CA GLU A 48 -8.17 -12.66 9.96
C GLU A 48 -7.26 -11.60 9.35
N PHE A 49 -7.57 -11.16 8.12
CA PHE A 49 -6.90 -10.04 7.50
C PHE A 49 -7.85 -9.36 6.52
N CYS A 50 -7.97 -8.04 6.63
CA CYS A 50 -8.85 -7.25 5.76
C CYS A 50 -8.02 -6.24 4.98
N ARG A 51 -7.95 -6.43 3.65
CA ARG A 51 -7.20 -5.56 2.74
C ARG A 51 -7.66 -4.09 2.82
N GLU A 52 -8.97 -3.86 2.82
CA GLU A 52 -9.54 -2.50 2.88
C GLU A 52 -9.19 -1.78 4.18
N LYS A 53 -9.15 -2.52 5.30
CA LYS A 53 -8.74 -1.98 6.61
C LYS A 53 -7.23 -1.84 6.74
N GLY A 54 -6.45 -2.61 5.97
CA GLY A 54 -4.99 -2.62 6.02
C GLY A 54 -4.41 -3.32 7.26
N TYR A 55 -5.20 -4.13 7.98
CA TYR A 55 -4.71 -4.88 9.15
C TYR A 55 -5.48 -6.19 9.37
N GLY A 56 -4.93 -6.99 10.26
CA GLY A 56 -5.47 -8.28 10.67
C GLY A 56 -4.82 -8.79 11.96
N HIS A 57 -5.00 -10.08 12.21
CA HIS A 57 -4.50 -10.77 13.39
C HIS A 57 -3.88 -12.13 13.02
N ILE A 58 -2.78 -12.45 13.70
CA ILE A 58 -2.07 -13.72 13.59
C ILE A 58 -2.27 -14.52 14.86
N GLN A 59 -2.65 -15.77 14.72
CA GLN A 59 -2.66 -16.77 15.78
C GLN A 59 -1.28 -17.45 15.83
N PRO A 60 -0.44 -17.19 16.85
CA PRO A 60 0.85 -17.86 16.98
C PRO A 60 0.68 -19.36 17.28
N TYR A 61 1.65 -20.18 16.86
CA TYR A 61 1.70 -21.61 17.21
C TYR A 61 2.20 -21.88 18.63
N ASP A 62 2.65 -20.87 19.37
CA ASP A 62 3.19 -21.00 20.72
C ASP A 62 2.12 -21.26 21.82
N ASN A 63 0.91 -21.67 21.43
CA ASN A 63 -0.26 -21.86 22.28
C ASN A 63 -0.69 -20.62 23.09
N SER A 64 -0.26 -19.41 22.69
CA SER A 64 -0.83 -18.19 23.23
C SER A 64 -2.26 -18.02 22.72
N ASN A 65 -3.22 -17.82 23.64
CA ASN A 65 -4.59 -17.45 23.29
C ASN A 65 -4.70 -15.98 22.82
N GLU A 66 -3.59 -15.25 22.77
CA GLU A 66 -3.56 -13.88 22.33
C GLU A 66 -3.30 -13.78 20.82
N LEU A 67 -4.23 -13.12 20.14
CA LEU A 67 -4.09 -12.73 18.74
C LEU A 67 -3.11 -11.57 18.61
N ILE A 68 -2.11 -11.74 17.75
CA ILE A 68 -1.07 -10.74 17.53
C ILE A 68 -1.49 -9.83 16.37
N PHE A 69 -1.47 -8.53 16.60
CA PHE A 69 -1.85 -7.55 15.59
C PHE A 69 -0.86 -7.53 14.41
N ALA A 70 -1.37 -7.53 13.19
CA ALA A 70 -0.59 -7.47 11.96
C ALA A 70 -1.07 -6.30 11.09
N HIS A 71 -0.15 -5.42 10.69
CA HIS A 71 -0.44 -4.29 9.81
C HIS A 71 0.06 -4.57 8.38
N VAL A 72 -0.61 -4.03 7.37
CA VAL A 72 -0.24 -4.25 5.96
C VAL A 72 1.19 -3.80 5.64
N SER A 73 1.62 -2.69 6.25
CA SER A 73 2.98 -2.19 6.05
C SER A 73 4.06 -3.07 6.67
N ASP A 74 3.70 -4.14 7.39
CA ASP A 74 4.61 -5.14 7.95
C ASP A 74 4.70 -6.44 7.16
N ILE A 75 3.89 -6.58 6.12
CA ILE A 75 3.96 -7.71 5.19
C ILE A 75 5.09 -7.44 4.19
N GLU A 76 5.89 -8.46 3.89
CA GLU A 76 7.02 -8.38 2.95
C GLU A 76 6.75 -9.09 1.62
N ASP A 77 5.65 -9.83 1.49
CA ASP A 77 5.30 -10.60 0.29
C ASP A 77 4.28 -9.92 -0.61
N ASP A 78 4.24 -10.41 -1.86
CA ASP A 78 3.42 -9.88 -2.95
C ASP A 78 1.95 -10.31 -2.90
N TYR A 79 1.60 -11.26 -2.03
CA TYR A 79 0.24 -11.76 -1.88
C TYR A 79 -0.48 -11.15 -0.68
N VAL A 80 -1.77 -10.88 -0.85
CA VAL A 80 -2.67 -10.47 0.23
C VAL A 80 -2.88 -11.65 1.18
N PRO A 81 -2.52 -11.55 2.47
CA PRO A 81 -2.75 -12.64 3.42
C PRO A 81 -4.24 -12.95 3.54
N LYS A 82 -4.53 -14.25 3.58
CA LYS A 82 -5.86 -14.80 3.80
C LYS A 82 -5.85 -15.69 5.03
N LYS A 83 -7.04 -15.88 5.60
CA LYS A 83 -7.23 -16.78 6.74
C LYS A 83 -6.71 -18.18 6.40
N GLY A 84 -5.90 -18.75 7.29
CA GLY A 84 -5.29 -20.07 7.09
C GLY A 84 -3.86 -20.03 6.54
N ASP A 85 -3.38 -18.88 6.06
CA ASP A 85 -2.00 -18.76 5.60
C ASP A 85 -1.02 -18.91 6.76
N THR A 86 0.02 -19.72 6.55
CA THR A 86 1.12 -19.86 7.49
C THR A 86 2.12 -18.74 7.25
N VAL A 87 2.48 -18.04 8.31
CA VAL A 87 3.40 -16.89 8.27
C VAL A 87 4.51 -17.03 9.30
N SER A 88 5.67 -16.50 8.97
CA SER A 88 6.72 -16.19 9.94
C SER A 88 6.71 -14.71 10.26
N PHE A 89 7.00 -14.35 11.50
CA PHE A 89 7.00 -12.96 11.95
C PHE A 89 7.90 -12.78 13.16
N LYS A 90 8.23 -11.54 13.47
CA LYS A 90 8.90 -11.16 14.73
C LYS A 90 7.92 -10.37 15.59
N LYS A 91 8.07 -10.47 16.92
CA LYS A 91 7.24 -9.75 17.88
C LYS A 91 7.88 -8.41 18.24
N MET A 92 7.07 -7.36 18.26
CA MET A 92 7.48 -6.03 18.73
C MET A 92 6.41 -5.49 19.67
N LEU A 93 6.82 -4.80 20.73
CA LEU A 93 5.88 -4.08 21.58
C LEU A 93 5.44 -2.79 20.89
N MET A 94 4.15 -2.52 20.94
CA MET A 94 3.50 -1.37 20.32
C MET A 94 3.78 -0.10 21.13
N PRO A 95 4.56 0.85 20.59
CA PRO A 95 4.84 2.11 21.27
C PRO A 95 3.60 3.02 21.26
N PRO A 96 3.47 4.00 22.19
CA PRO A 96 4.44 4.40 23.22
C PRO A 96 4.33 3.62 24.53
N LYS A 97 3.20 2.96 24.78
CA LYS A 97 2.92 2.28 26.06
C LYS A 97 3.53 0.87 26.17
N ASN A 98 3.87 0.25 25.04
CA ASN A 98 4.46 -1.09 24.98
C ASN A 98 3.62 -2.20 25.65
N GLU A 99 2.30 -2.01 25.70
CA GLU A 99 1.37 -2.95 26.35
C GLU A 99 0.92 -4.09 25.42
N LYS A 100 0.82 -3.81 24.11
CA LYS A 100 0.34 -4.77 23.12
C LYS A 100 1.48 -5.25 22.23
N VAL A 101 1.41 -6.51 21.81
CA VAL A 101 2.35 -7.10 20.85
C VAL A 101 1.80 -6.93 19.44
N MET A 102 2.67 -6.52 18.52
CA MET A 102 2.41 -6.54 17.08
C MET A 102 3.44 -7.41 16.36
N ALA A 103 3.00 -7.97 15.24
CA ALA A 103 3.83 -8.72 14.31
C ALA A 103 4.48 -7.76 13.32
N VAL A 104 5.77 -7.98 13.09
CA VAL A 104 6.61 -7.20 12.18
C VAL A 104 7.50 -8.15 11.37
N HIS A 105 7.97 -7.70 10.21
CA HIS A 105 8.69 -8.56 9.24
C HIS A 105 7.91 -9.85 8.92
N ILE A 106 6.65 -9.67 8.56
CA ILE A 106 5.73 -10.78 8.30
C ILE A 106 6.04 -11.33 6.91
N LYS A 107 6.33 -12.64 6.86
CA LYS A 107 6.57 -13.38 5.62
C LYS A 107 5.61 -14.55 5.49
N LEU A 108 4.97 -14.69 4.33
CA LEU A 108 4.11 -15.81 3.97
C LEU A 108 4.99 -17.03 3.68
N LEU A 109 4.82 -18.08 4.49
CA LEU A 109 5.52 -19.36 4.33
C LEU A 109 4.72 -20.35 3.50
N ARG A 110 3.41 -20.43 3.75
CA ARG A 110 2.50 -21.35 3.06
C ARG A 110 1.15 -20.71 2.88
N LEU A 111 0.68 -20.69 1.64
CA LEU A 111 -0.65 -20.25 1.28
C LEU A 111 -1.68 -21.32 1.66
N ALA A 112 -2.84 -20.90 2.15
CA ALA A 112 -3.95 -21.79 2.48
C ALA A 112 -4.43 -22.54 1.23
N GLU A 113 -4.53 -23.86 1.33
CA GLU A 113 -5.04 -24.70 0.24
C GLU A 113 -6.52 -24.41 -0.04
N GLY A 114 -6.88 -24.33 -1.33
CA GLY A 114 -8.26 -24.10 -1.76
C GLY A 114 -8.73 -22.64 -1.65
N VAL A 115 -7.85 -21.70 -1.30
CA VAL A 115 -8.13 -20.27 -1.31
C VAL A 115 -7.46 -19.62 -2.53
N LYS A 116 -8.18 -18.76 -3.24
CA LYS A 116 -7.57 -17.93 -4.29
C LYS A 116 -6.89 -16.74 -3.64
N HIS A 117 -5.56 -16.67 -3.75
CA HIS A 117 -4.78 -15.52 -3.31
C HIS A 117 -4.74 -14.46 -4.41
N GLU A 118 -4.85 -13.21 -3.99
CA GLU A 118 -4.73 -12.04 -4.84
C GLU A 118 -3.38 -11.42 -4.58
N SER A 119 -2.65 -11.03 -5.62
CA SER A 119 -1.47 -10.19 -5.44
C SER A 119 -1.86 -8.75 -5.15
N TRP A 120 -0.97 -7.99 -4.52
CA TRP A 120 -1.17 -6.56 -4.32
C TRP A 120 -1.21 -5.77 -5.64
N GLU A 121 -0.56 -6.29 -6.69
CA GLU A 121 -0.41 -5.65 -8.01
C GLU A 121 -1.55 -5.95 -9.01
N GLU A 122 -2.07 -7.18 -9.06
CA GLU A 122 -3.10 -7.58 -10.04
C GLU A 122 -4.46 -6.91 -9.83
N ALA A 123 -4.67 -6.27 -8.68
CA ALA A 123 -5.91 -5.55 -8.38
C ALA A 123 -6.14 -4.30 -9.26
N VAL A 124 -5.20 -3.98 -10.16
CA VAL A 124 -5.24 -2.77 -11.00
C VAL A 124 -6.02 -3.00 -12.30
N GLU A 125 -6.24 -4.23 -12.75
CA GLU A 125 -6.82 -4.48 -14.08
C GLU A 125 -8.35 -4.36 -14.16
N HIS A 126 -9.09 -4.46 -13.05
CA HIS A 126 -10.57 -4.47 -13.12
C HIS A 126 -11.24 -3.08 -13.10
N ASP A 127 -10.48 -2.01 -12.84
CA ASP A 127 -11.00 -0.63 -12.80
C ASP A 127 -10.79 0.15 -14.11
N ILE A 128 -9.99 -0.34 -15.04
CA ILE A 128 -9.69 0.38 -16.30
C ILE A 128 -10.82 0.23 -17.33
N GLU A 129 -11.58 -0.88 -17.32
CA GLU A 129 -12.68 -1.10 -18.28
C GLU A 129 -13.92 -0.23 -17.97
N HIS A 130 -14.22 0.03 -16.69
CA HIS A 130 -15.44 0.76 -16.29
C HIS A 130 -15.35 2.28 -16.42
N ARG A 131 -14.15 2.82 -16.67
CA ARG A 131 -13.92 4.27 -16.79
C ARG A 131 -13.77 4.77 -18.22
N ARG A 132 -13.99 3.92 -19.24
CA ARG A 132 -14.16 4.41 -20.61
C ARG A 132 -15.58 4.96 -20.78
N PRO A 133 -15.81 6.28 -20.85
CA PRO A 133 -17.05 6.78 -21.39
C PRO A 133 -17.16 6.28 -22.83
N SER A 134 -18.11 5.40 -23.08
CA SER A 134 -18.54 5.03 -24.43
C SER A 134 -19.23 6.23 -25.05
N ARG A 135 -18.45 7.14 -25.66
CA ARG A 135 -18.99 8.19 -26.53
C ARG A 135 -17.90 8.80 -27.41
N SER A 136 -17.99 8.53 -28.71
CA SER A 136 -18.29 9.62 -29.63
C SER A 136 -19.21 9.11 -30.74
N ASN A 137 -20.50 9.33 -30.52
CA ASN A 137 -21.44 9.47 -31.62
C ASN A 137 -20.98 10.73 -32.38
N SER A 138 -20.78 10.61 -33.70
CA SER A 138 -20.43 11.71 -34.60
C SER A 138 -21.35 12.91 -34.37
N VAL A 139 -20.82 13.99 -33.82
CA VAL A 139 -21.47 15.30 -33.90
C VAL A 139 -21.08 15.86 -35.27
N GLN A 140 -22.01 15.83 -36.22
CA GLN A 140 -21.87 16.56 -37.48
C GLN A 140 -21.87 18.06 -37.16
N PHE A 141 -20.75 18.73 -37.45
CA PHE A 141 -20.70 20.18 -37.45
C PHE A 141 -21.49 20.71 -38.67
N PRO A 142 -22.40 21.68 -38.51
CA PRO A 142 -23.02 22.33 -39.65
C PRO A 142 -21.98 23.19 -40.38
N ASN A 143 -21.93 23.01 -41.70
CA ASN A 143 -21.07 23.74 -42.62
C ASN A 143 -21.62 25.17 -42.75
N ASP A 144 -20.94 26.14 -42.16
CA ASP A 144 -21.25 27.56 -42.32
C ASP A 144 -20.12 28.18 -43.18
N GLN A 145 -20.33 28.23 -44.49
CA GLN A 145 -19.52 29.06 -45.39
C GLN A 145 -20.04 30.49 -45.33
N PRO A 146 -19.17 31.49 -45.16
CA PRO A 146 -19.44 32.82 -45.64
C PRO A 146 -18.58 33.16 -46.86
N ASP A 147 -19.23 33.89 -47.76
CA ASP A 147 -18.83 34.26 -49.10
C ASP A 147 -17.54 35.09 -49.23
N HIS A 148 -16.80 34.73 -50.28
CA HIS A 148 -16.11 35.61 -51.24
C HIS A 148 -15.83 37.07 -50.85
N VAL A 149 -14.56 37.39 -50.64
CA VAL A 149 -14.05 38.74 -50.89
C VAL A 149 -12.80 38.64 -51.76
N GLN A 150 -12.94 39.10 -53.01
CA GLN A 150 -11.87 39.27 -53.97
C GLN A 150 -10.98 40.45 -53.54
N HIS A 151 -9.67 40.22 -53.47
CA HIS A 151 -8.69 41.30 -53.60
C HIS A 151 -7.68 40.95 -54.70
N SER A 152 -7.95 41.54 -55.85
CA SER A 152 -7.02 41.72 -56.96
C SER A 152 -5.89 42.67 -56.56
N VAL A 153 -4.64 42.26 -56.76
CA VAL A 153 -3.55 43.20 -57.00
C VAL A 153 -2.57 42.65 -58.04
N SER A 154 -2.50 43.45 -59.11
CA SER A 154 -1.64 43.49 -60.29
C SER A 154 -0.16 43.14 -60.09
N HIS A 155 0.34 42.26 -60.95
CA HIS A 155 1.75 42.26 -61.38
C HIS A 155 1.96 43.35 -62.43
N ALA A 156 2.98 44.18 -62.24
CA ALA A 156 3.53 45.05 -63.27
C ALA A 156 5.04 44.77 -63.36
N ASN A 157 5.46 44.40 -64.58
CA ASN A 157 6.82 44.28 -65.17
C ASN A 157 7.96 43.67 -64.35
#